data_AF-A0A163AXL1-F1
#
_entry.id   AF-A0A163AXL1-F1
#
_cell.length_a   1.000
_cell.length_b   1.000
_cell.length_c   1.000
_cell.angle_alpha   90.00
_cell.angle_beta   90.00
_cell.angle_gamma   90.00
#
_symmetry.space_group_name_H-M   'P 1'
#
loop_
_entity.id
_entity.type
_entity.pdbx_description
1 polymer ?
#
loop_
_entity_poly.entity_id
_entity_poly.type
_entity_poly.pdbx_seq_one_letter_code
_entity_poly.pdbx_strand_id
1 'polypeptide(L)'
;MKVKVKSWTMAAYWSWNDTNSDVCGICQVEFEGCCPECNMPGDDCPVLWGECSHAFHMHCIMKWLEKATGNPQCPLDRQLWKTATAPSQ
;
A
#
# COMPACT_ATOMS: atom_id res chain seq x y z
N MET A 1 23.82 30.78 -29.53
CA MET A 1 23.15 29.71 -30.28
C MET A 1 21.82 29.42 -29.58
N LYS A 2 20.67 29.37 -30.28
CA LYS A 2 19.34 29.20 -29.68
C LYS A 2 18.70 27.89 -30.16
N VAL A 3 18.51 26.95 -29.25
CA VAL A 3 17.81 25.67 -29.53
C VAL A 3 16.33 25.86 -29.22
N LYS A 4 15.44 25.41 -30.11
CA LYS A 4 13.99 25.41 -29.93
C LYS A 4 13.48 23.98 -29.95
N VAL A 5 12.80 23.57 -28.88
CA VAL A 5 12.07 22.30 -28.82
C VAL A 5 10.81 22.41 -29.67
N LYS A 6 10.59 21.47 -30.58
CA LYS A 6 9.42 21.45 -31.48
C LYS A 6 8.20 20.74 -30.87
N SER A 7 8.42 19.64 -30.16
CA SER A 7 7.37 18.84 -29.55
C SER A 7 7.99 17.92 -28.50
N TRP A 8 7.31 17.72 -27.38
CA TRP A 8 7.68 16.76 -26.33
C TRP A 8 6.53 15.80 -26.09
N THR A 9 6.86 14.52 -25.98
CA THR A 9 5.97 13.48 -25.47
C THR A 9 6.53 13.02 -24.15
N MET A 10 5.77 13.13 -23.08
CA MET A 10 6.18 12.71 -21.74
C MET A 10 5.48 11.41 -21.36
N ALA A 11 6.21 10.55 -20.66
CA ALA A 11 5.67 9.39 -19.99
C ALA A 11 5.98 9.54 -18.49
N ALA A 12 5.05 9.11 -17.65
CA ALA A 12 5.20 9.08 -16.21
C ALA A 12 4.64 7.76 -15.67
N TYR A 13 5.19 7.34 -14.53
CA TYR A 13 4.62 6.31 -13.67
C TYR A 13 4.37 6.93 -12.30
N TRP A 14 3.41 6.40 -11.56
CA TRP A 14 3.12 6.83 -10.20
C TRP A 14 3.60 5.73 -9.25
N SER A 15 4.04 6.13 -8.05
CA SER A 15 4.44 5.21 -6.99
C SER A 15 3.93 5.73 -5.64
N TRP A 16 3.78 4.84 -4.67
CA TRP A 16 3.46 5.22 -3.29
C TRP A 16 4.71 5.80 -2.61
N ASN A 17 4.63 7.01 -2.04
CA ASN A 17 5.78 7.70 -1.43
C ASN A 17 5.74 7.71 0.12
N ASP A 18 4.62 7.34 0.72
CA ASP A 18 4.42 7.45 2.18
C ASP A 18 4.64 6.12 2.93
N THR A 19 4.99 5.03 2.22
CA THR A 19 5.08 3.72 2.85
C THR A 19 6.47 3.54 3.45
N ASN A 20 6.55 3.05 4.69
CA ASN A 20 7.83 2.75 5.34
C ASN A 20 8.64 1.63 4.60
N SER A 21 8.00 0.97 3.63
CA SER A 21 8.50 -0.13 2.80
C SER A 21 7.75 -0.08 1.45
N ASP A 22 8.38 -0.46 0.34
CA ASP A 22 7.69 -0.56 -0.96
C ASP A 22 6.86 -1.85 -1.11
N VAL A 23 7.04 -2.79 -0.18
CA VAL A 23 6.36 -4.08 -0.15
C VAL A 23 5.45 -4.24 1.06
N CYS A 24 4.34 -4.95 0.86
CA CYS A 24 3.44 -5.35 1.92
C CYS A 24 4.10 -6.37 2.86
N GLY A 25 4.20 -6.06 4.15
CA GLY A 25 4.85 -6.91 5.14
C GLY A 25 4.22 -8.31 5.33
N ILE A 26 2.99 -8.53 4.84
CA ILE A 26 2.27 -9.81 4.96
C ILE A 26 2.48 -10.69 3.72
N CYS A 27 2.21 -10.17 2.52
CA CYS A 27 2.30 -10.96 1.28
C CYS A 27 3.63 -10.79 0.54
N GLN A 28 4.49 -9.86 0.96
CA GLN A 28 5.80 -9.58 0.34
C GLN A 28 5.71 -9.18 -1.14
N VAL A 29 4.55 -8.67 -1.57
CA VAL A 29 4.32 -8.10 -2.90
C VAL A 29 4.36 -6.58 -2.79
N GLU A 30 4.84 -5.92 -3.84
CA GLU A 30 4.83 -4.46 -4.00
C GLU A 30 3.42 -3.88 -3.88
N PHE A 31 3.30 -2.68 -3.31
CA PHE A 31 2.01 -1.99 -3.17
C PHE A 31 1.40 -1.53 -4.51
N GLU A 32 2.19 -1.53 -5.57
CA GLU A 32 1.74 -1.27 -6.95
C GLU A 32 1.09 -2.51 -7.60
N GLY A 33 1.35 -3.69 -7.03
CA GLY A 33 0.85 -4.97 -7.53
C GLY A 33 -0.41 -5.46 -6.84
N CYS A 34 -0.96 -6.55 -7.36
CA CYS A 34 -2.05 -7.25 -6.71
C CYS A 34 -1.53 -8.12 -5.55
N CYS A 35 -2.27 -8.11 -4.44
CA CYS A 35 -2.11 -9.16 -3.45
C CYS A 35 -2.44 -10.55 -4.06
N PRO A 36 -1.95 -11.68 -3.50
CA PRO A 36 -2.15 -13.01 -4.06
C PRO A 36 -3.62 -13.45 -4.23
N GLU A 37 -4.56 -12.76 -3.59
CA GLU A 37 -6.00 -13.02 -3.69
C GLU A 37 -6.69 -12.22 -4.80
N CYS A 38 -6.01 -11.19 -5.33
CA CYS A 38 -6.55 -10.34 -6.40
C CYS A 38 -5.96 -10.78 -7.74
N ASN A 39 -6.84 -11.02 -8.71
CA ASN A 39 -6.45 -11.56 -10.02
C ASN A 39 -6.23 -10.46 -11.08
N MET A 40 -6.77 -9.27 -10.87
CA MET A 40 -6.56 -8.11 -11.75
C MET A 40 -6.25 -6.84 -10.93
N PRO A 41 -5.30 -6.02 -11.39
CA PRO A 41 -5.04 -4.71 -10.78
C PRO A 41 -6.25 -3.80 -11.00
N GLY A 42 -6.74 -3.18 -9.94
CA GLY A 42 -7.94 -2.35 -9.92
C GLY A 42 -8.30 -1.89 -8.51
N ASP A 43 -9.49 -1.32 -8.36
CA ASP A 43 -9.98 -0.75 -7.09
C ASP A 43 -10.27 -1.80 -6.00
N ASP A 44 -10.14 -3.08 -6.33
CA ASP A 44 -10.50 -4.20 -5.45
C ASP A 44 -9.50 -4.43 -4.30
N CYS A 45 -8.30 -3.81 -4.32
CA CYS A 45 -7.29 -3.99 -3.28
C CYS A 45 -6.58 -2.68 -2.90
N PRO A 46 -7.25 -1.77 -2.16
CA PRO A 46 -6.60 -0.55 -1.69
C PRO A 46 -5.55 -0.85 -0.63
N VAL A 47 -4.59 0.06 -0.50
CA VAL A 47 -3.61 0.06 0.59
C VAL A 47 -4.25 0.68 1.83
N LEU A 48 -4.16 -0.02 2.96
CA LEU A 48 -4.63 0.47 4.26
C LEU A 48 -3.46 0.84 5.15
N TRP A 49 -3.65 1.92 5.91
CA TRP A 49 -2.68 2.48 6.83
C TRP A 49 -3.10 2.21 8.27
N GLY A 50 -2.15 1.82 9.10
CA GLY A 50 -2.32 1.77 10.55
C GLY A 50 -1.98 3.12 11.19
N GLU A 51 -2.58 3.42 12.34
CA GLU A 51 -2.12 4.53 13.21
C GLU A 51 -0.63 4.40 13.59
N CYS A 52 -0.10 3.17 13.53
CA CYS A 52 1.31 2.87 13.73
C CYS A 52 2.21 3.14 12.50
N SER A 53 1.72 3.87 11.49
CA SER A 53 2.41 4.21 10.23
C SER A 53 2.78 3.02 9.32
N HIS A 54 2.30 1.82 9.61
CA HIS A 54 2.49 0.65 8.75
C HIS A 54 1.37 0.52 7.72
N ALA A 55 1.76 0.22 6.47
CA ALA A 55 0.86 -0.01 5.37
C ALA A 55 0.76 -1.50 5.01
N PHE A 56 -0.42 -1.95 4.60
CA PHE A 56 -0.68 -3.29 4.11
C PHE A 56 -1.77 -3.27 3.03
N HIS A 57 -1.77 -4.27 2.15
CA HIS A 57 -2.94 -4.52 1.28
C HIS A 57 -4.17 -4.83 2.13
N MET A 58 -5.33 -4.30 1.73
CA MET A 58 -6.61 -4.50 2.43
C MET A 58 -6.89 -5.97 2.74
N HIS A 59 -6.86 -6.85 1.74
CA HIS A 59 -7.13 -8.28 1.94
C HIS A 59 -6.11 -8.95 2.88
N CYS A 60 -4.85 -8.54 2.80
CA CYS A 60 -3.80 -9.11 3.65
C CYS A 60 -4.04 -8.76 5.12
N ILE A 61 -4.31 -7.49 5.42
CA ILE A 61 -4.54 -7.08 6.80
C ILE A 61 -5.88 -7.59 7.33
N MET A 62 -6.97 -7.53 6.55
CA MET A 62 -8.28 -8.04 7.00
C MET A 62 -8.21 -9.53 7.38
N LYS A 63 -7.62 -10.35 6.52
CA LYS A 63 -7.41 -11.79 6.78
C LYS A 63 -6.53 -12.05 8.00
N TRP A 64 -5.56 -11.17 8.26
CA TRP A 64 -4.73 -11.23 9.47
C TRP A 64 -5.55 -10.93 10.72
N LEU A 65 -6.36 -9.87 10.71
CA LEU A 65 -7.19 -9.47 11.84
C LEU A 65 -8.28 -10.51 12.14
N GLU A 66 -8.88 -11.12 11.11
CA GLU A 66 -9.87 -12.20 11.28
C GLU A 66 -9.28 -13.43 11.97
N LYS A 67 -8.00 -13.75 11.71
CA LYS A 67 -7.30 -14.85 12.37
C LYS A 67 -6.90 -14.52 13.81
N ALA A 68 -6.69 -13.24 14.14
CA ALA A 68 -6.30 -12.79 15.46
C ALA A 68 -7.49 -12.82 16.42
N THR A 69 -7.74 -13.96 17.06
CA THR A 69 -8.85 -14.13 18.02
C THR A 69 -8.60 -13.28 19.27
N GLY A 70 -9.31 -12.16 19.39
CA GLY A 70 -9.39 -11.36 20.61
C GLY A 70 -8.72 -9.98 20.55
N ASN A 71 -7.48 -9.89 20.07
CA ASN A 71 -6.76 -8.61 19.96
C ASN A 71 -6.11 -8.47 18.58
N PRO A 72 -6.71 -7.69 17.66
CA PRO A 72 -6.13 -7.43 16.36
C PRO A 72 -4.83 -6.64 16.52
N GLN A 73 -3.70 -7.23 16.16
CA GLN A 73 -2.38 -6.60 16.26
C GLN A 73 -1.78 -6.37 14.89
N CYS A 74 -1.03 -5.28 14.75
CA CYS A 74 -0.19 -5.02 13.59
C CYS A 74 0.89 -6.12 13.45
N PRO A 75 1.10 -6.69 12.26
CA PRO A 75 2.12 -7.73 12.02
C PRO A 75 3.57 -7.29 12.32
N LEU A 76 3.87 -5.99 12.19
CA LEU A 76 5.25 -5.48 12.28
C LEU A 76 5.63 -5.03 13.69
N ASP A 77 4.76 -4.29 14.37
CA ASP A 77 5.05 -3.69 15.69
C ASP A 77 4.24 -4.31 16.86
N ARG A 78 3.29 -5.20 16.56
CA ARG A 78 2.38 -5.86 17.52
C ARG A 78 1.49 -4.91 18.34
N GLN A 79 1.42 -3.63 17.98
CA GLN A 79 0.46 -2.70 18.56
C GLN A 79 -0.96 -3.04 18.13
N LEU A 80 -1.96 -2.60 18.91
CA LEU A 80 -3.36 -2.79 18.55
C LEU A 80 -3.63 -2.10 17.20
N TRP A 81 -4.11 -2.87 16.23
CA TRP A 81 -4.37 -2.35 14.89
C TRP A 81 -5.58 -1.42 14.90
N LYS A 82 -5.38 -0.21 14.37
CA LYS A 82 -6.44 0.75 14.09
C LYS A 82 -6.18 1.33 12.70
N THR A 83 -7.18 1.26 11.85
CA THR A 83 -7.12 1.81 10.49
C THR A 83 -7.11 3.34 10.57
N ALA A 84 -6.03 3.94 10.09
CA ALA A 84 -5.96 5.37 9.84
C ALA A 84 -6.48 5.68 8.43
N THR A 85 -6.97 6.91 8.23
CA THR A 85 -7.14 7.45 6.88
C THR A 85 -5.76 7.58 6.22
N ALA A 86 -5.69 7.37 4.90
CA ALA A 86 -4.45 7.61 4.17
C ALA A 86 -3.90 9.01 4.55
N PRO A 87 -2.60 9.15 4.79
CA PRO A 87 -2.02 10.45 5.12
C PRO A 87 -2.46 11.45 4.05
N SER A 88 -3.12 12.53 4.48
CA SER A 88 -3.42 13.64 3.58
C SER A 88 -2.09 14.25 3.19
N GLN A 89 -1.73 14.10 1.91
CA GLN A 89 -0.56 14.76 1.31
C GLN A 89 -0.54 16.26 1.61
#